data_AF-A0AAT9FMP9-F1
#
_entry.id   AF-A0AAT9FMP9-F1
#
_cell.length_a   1.000
_cell.length_b   1.000
_cell.length_c   1.000
_cell.angle_alpha   90.00
_cell.angle_beta   90.00
_cell.angle_gamma   90.00
#
_symmetry.space_group_name_H-M   'P 1'
#
loop_
_entity.id
_entity.type
_entity.pdbx_description
1 polymer ?
#
loop_
_entity_poly.entity_id
_entity_poly.type
_entity_poly.pdbx_seq_one_letter_code
_entity_poly.pdbx_strand_id
1 'polypeptide(L)'
;MDHATAPVLPTNSFARQLRYWAIHCGLTAIPSFCIALTRFNSPGEIAAMICGILTFVFGYAFLTSAGFYTKIHNGLLGKAVNWGARIRMIISLCSIPLLFSLIGKSEPTEEVLFVPDFWFGFIALLIFSQAAMIFGVQHFRSNTGEHLNFLEAYAVTVIEGVLISFSLVLIAFISLVFLNYKRNRQRLPSDFIPR
;
A
#
# COMPACT_ATOMS: atom_id res chain seq x y z
N MET A 1 46.69 22.64 3.75
CA MET A 1 46.33 21.43 3.00
C MET A 1 44.99 20.99 3.55
N ASP A 2 43.93 21.56 3.00
CA ASP A 2 42.57 21.35 3.49
C ASP A 2 42.03 20.08 2.86
N HIS A 3 41.89 19.03 3.68
CA HIS A 3 41.13 17.84 3.31
C HIS A 3 39.66 18.23 3.17
N ALA A 4 39.24 18.51 1.93
CA ALA A 4 37.84 18.61 1.59
C ALA A 4 37.16 17.27 1.94
N THR A 5 36.43 17.25 3.05
CA THR A 5 35.56 16.15 3.43
C THR A 5 34.47 16.05 2.38
N ALA A 6 34.50 14.99 1.59
CA ALA A 6 33.45 14.71 0.61
C ALA A 6 32.09 14.77 1.31
N PRO A 7 31.07 15.43 0.72
CA PRO A 7 29.75 15.51 1.34
C PRO A 7 29.21 14.09 1.53
N VAL A 8 28.96 13.71 2.78
CA VAL A 8 28.35 12.43 3.13
C VAL A 8 26.97 12.40 2.47
N LEU A 9 26.87 11.69 1.34
CA LEU A 9 25.60 11.44 0.67
C LEU A 9 24.64 10.83 1.71
N PRO A 10 23.41 11.35 1.86
CA PRO A 10 22.49 10.83 2.86
C PRO A 10 22.20 9.36 2.56
N THR A 11 22.80 8.47 3.34
CA THR A 11 22.62 7.03 3.21
C THR A 11 21.15 6.72 3.50
N ASN A 12 20.49 6.01 2.59
CA ASN A 12 19.16 5.43 2.79
C ASN A 12 19.23 4.35 3.88
N SER A 13 19.33 4.75 5.16
CA SER A 13 19.43 3.82 6.27
C SER A 13 18.12 3.05 6.43
N PHE A 14 18.23 1.77 6.80
CA PHE A 14 17.08 0.92 7.06
C PHE A 14 16.12 1.54 8.08
N ALA A 15 16.62 2.13 9.17
CA ALA A 15 15.78 2.78 10.18
C ALA A 15 14.93 3.94 9.60
N ARG A 16 15.50 4.74 8.69
CA ARG A 16 14.77 5.83 8.03
C ARG A 16 13.71 5.30 7.08
N GLN A 17 14.04 4.26 6.31
CA GLN A 17 13.11 3.59 5.41
C GLN A 17 11.98 2.89 6.18
N LEU A 18 12.31 2.24 7.30
CA LEU A 18 11.35 1.61 8.19
C LEU A 18 10.34 2.61 8.74
N ARG A 19 10.80 3.78 9.23
CA ARG A 19 9.89 4.83 9.69
C ARG A 19 8.99 5.34 8.57
N TYR A 20 9.54 5.56 7.38
CA TYR A 20 8.77 6.02 6.23
C TYR A 20 7.68 5.03 5.84
N TRP A 21 8.03 3.75 5.68
CA TRP A 21 7.08 2.72 5.29
C TRP A 21 6.11 2.32 6.40
N ALA A 22 6.51 2.39 7.68
CA ALA A 22 5.60 2.17 8.81
C ALA A 22 4.44 3.19 8.79
N ILE A 23 4.77 4.48 8.62
CA ILE A 23 3.75 5.52 8.51
C ILE A 23 2.93 5.32 7.23
N HIS A 24 3.59 5.01 6.12
CA HIS A 24 2.93 4.87 4.83
C HIS A 24 1.93 3.70 4.81
N CYS A 25 2.42 2.48 5.07
CA CYS A 25 1.61 1.28 5.12
C CYS A 25 0.54 1.36 6.19
N GLY A 26 0.86 1.93 7.35
CA GLY A 26 -0.12 2.17 8.41
C GLY A 26 -1.28 3.04 7.91
N LEU A 27 -0.99 4.22 7.37
CA LEU A 27 -2.02 5.14 6.87
C LEU A 27 -2.84 4.55 5.71
N THR A 28 -2.21 3.79 4.82
CA THR A 28 -2.93 3.15 3.71
C THR A 28 -3.75 1.95 4.15
N ALA A 29 -3.40 1.30 5.26
CA ALA A 29 -4.13 0.16 5.80
C ALA A 29 -5.29 0.57 6.70
N ILE A 30 -5.34 1.82 7.21
CA ILE A 30 -6.40 2.29 8.11
C ILE A 30 -7.80 2.01 7.53
N PRO A 31 -8.13 2.34 6.27
CA PRO A 31 -9.47 2.13 5.77
C PRO A 31 -9.89 0.66 5.80
N SER A 32 -9.04 -0.22 5.26
CA SER A 32 -9.25 -1.67 5.28
C SER A 32 -9.36 -2.21 6.70
N PHE A 33 -8.50 -1.74 7.61
CA PHE A 33 -8.48 -2.19 8.99
C PHE A 33 -9.75 -1.78 9.74
N CYS A 34 -10.25 -0.55 9.54
CA CYS A 34 -11.52 -0.11 10.12
C CYS A 34 -12.71 -0.94 9.63
N ILE A 35 -12.76 -1.27 8.33
CA ILE A 35 -13.79 -2.13 7.77
C ILE A 35 -13.66 -3.56 8.32
N ALA A 36 -12.44 -4.08 8.40
CA ALA A 36 -12.20 -5.41 8.92
C ALA A 36 -12.63 -5.52 10.39
N LEU A 37 -12.40 -4.50 11.21
CA LEU A 37 -12.81 -4.48 12.63
C LEU A 37 -14.33 -4.55 12.84
N THR A 38 -15.16 -4.14 11.89
CA THR A 38 -16.63 -4.30 12.04
C THR A 38 -17.08 -5.74 11.81
N ARG A 39 -16.26 -6.55 11.14
CA ARG A 39 -16.59 -7.94 10.78
C ARG A 39 -15.75 -8.99 11.51
N PHE A 40 -14.49 -8.66 11.82
CA PHE A 40 -13.45 -9.54 12.35
C PHE A 40 -12.79 -8.83 13.54
N ASN A 41 -13.43 -8.88 14.70
CA ASN A 41 -13.03 -8.13 15.89
C ASN A 41 -12.42 -9.01 16.99
N SER A 42 -12.02 -10.25 16.68
CA SER A 42 -11.34 -11.07 17.67
C SER A 42 -9.88 -10.62 17.85
N PRO A 43 -9.31 -10.72 19.06
CA PRO A 43 -7.90 -10.37 19.29
C PRO A 43 -6.92 -11.12 18.39
N GLY A 44 -7.25 -12.37 18.02
CA GLY A 44 -6.44 -13.20 17.12
C GLY A 44 -6.43 -12.66 15.69
N GLU A 45 -7.58 -12.29 15.16
CA GLU A 45 -7.70 -11.68 13.81
C GLU A 45 -6.98 -10.34 13.75
N ILE A 46 -7.15 -9.50 14.79
CA ILE A 46 -6.48 -8.20 14.89
C ILE A 46 -4.96 -8.38 14.90
N ALA A 47 -4.44 -9.31 15.71
CA ALA A 47 -3.02 -9.61 15.76
C ALA A 47 -2.49 -10.10 14.39
N ALA A 48 -3.26 -10.94 13.70
CA ALA A 48 -2.92 -11.44 12.37
C ALA A 48 -2.85 -10.32 11.32
N MET A 49 -3.81 -9.40 11.31
CA MET A 49 -3.81 -8.24 10.44
C MET A 49 -2.59 -7.35 10.68
N ILE A 50 -2.27 -7.07 11.95
CA ILE A 50 -1.08 -6.29 12.33
C ILE A 50 0.19 -6.98 11.83
N CYS A 51 0.31 -8.31 11.99
CA CYS A 51 1.44 -9.08 11.46
C CYS A 51 1.55 -8.99 9.92
N GLY A 52 0.41 -9.01 9.22
CA GLY A 52 0.35 -8.80 7.77
C GLY A 52 0.88 -7.43 7.37
N ILE A 53 0.41 -6.36 8.02
CA ILE A 53 0.86 -4.98 7.78
C ILE A 53 2.36 -4.85 8.05
N LEU A 54 2.85 -5.39 9.17
CA LEU A 54 4.27 -5.37 9.52
C LEU A 54 5.13 -6.08 8.48
N THR A 55 4.64 -7.17 7.89
CA THR A 55 5.34 -7.89 6.81
C THR A 55 5.65 -6.96 5.64
N PHE A 56 4.69 -6.12 5.21
CA PHE A 56 4.93 -5.12 4.16
C PHE A 56 5.83 -3.98 4.60
N VAL A 57 5.67 -3.50 5.83
CA VAL A 57 6.55 -2.45 6.39
C VAL A 57 8.00 -2.88 6.35
N PHE A 58 8.30 -4.08 6.85
CA PHE A 58 9.65 -4.64 6.84
C PHE A 58 10.12 -4.97 5.42
N GLY A 59 9.26 -5.57 4.60
CA GLY A 59 9.57 -5.92 3.21
C GLY A 59 9.97 -4.69 2.39
N TYR A 60 9.18 -3.62 2.44
CA TYR A 60 9.52 -2.39 1.73
C TYR A 60 10.72 -1.67 2.33
N ALA A 61 10.84 -1.60 3.66
CA ALA A 61 12.01 -0.99 4.29
C ALA A 61 13.30 -1.70 3.90
N PHE A 62 13.28 -3.04 3.85
CA PHE A 62 14.39 -3.85 3.39
C PHE A 62 14.72 -3.54 1.93
N LEU A 63 13.72 -3.63 1.03
CA LEU A 63 13.89 -3.36 -0.39
C LEU A 63 14.43 -1.95 -0.68
N THR A 64 13.91 -0.92 -0.02
CA THR A 64 14.32 0.46 -0.28
C THR A 64 15.62 0.85 0.42
N SER A 65 16.03 0.12 1.46
CA SER A 65 17.35 0.29 2.09
C SER A 65 18.48 -0.38 1.30
N ALA A 66 18.15 -1.33 0.41
CA ALA A 66 19.14 -2.00 -0.41
C ALA A 66 19.85 -1.00 -1.36
N GLY A 67 21.19 -1.08 -1.43
CA GLY A 67 22.01 -0.17 -2.24
C GLY A 67 21.64 -0.14 -3.74
N PHE A 68 21.05 -1.23 -4.24
CA PHE A 68 20.52 -1.32 -5.61
C PHE A 68 19.33 -0.36 -5.84
N TYR A 69 18.40 -0.27 -4.88
CA TYR A 69 17.25 0.64 -4.97
C TYR A 69 17.70 2.10 -4.99
N THR A 70 18.77 2.44 -4.26
CA THR A 70 19.32 3.82 -4.25
C THR A 70 19.81 4.26 -5.63
N LYS A 71 20.39 3.36 -6.43
CA LYS A 71 20.84 3.69 -7.80
C LYS A 71 19.67 3.94 -8.76
N ILE A 72 18.60 3.15 -8.65
CA ILE A 72 17.40 3.24 -9.49
C ILE A 72 16.51 4.44 -9.10
N HIS A 73 16.46 4.74 -7.80
CA HIS A 73 15.59 5.76 -7.24
C HIS A 73 16.11 7.20 -7.45
N ASN A 74 17.40 7.39 -7.80
CA ASN A 74 18.01 8.71 -8.03
C ASN A 74 17.56 9.41 -9.34
N GLY A 75 16.40 9.03 -9.90
CA GLY A 75 15.88 9.55 -11.16
C GLY A 75 14.36 9.78 -11.19
N LEU A 76 13.82 9.86 -12.40
CA LEU A 76 12.39 10.10 -12.66
C LEU A 76 11.50 8.96 -12.13
N LEU A 77 12.05 7.75 -12.06
CA LEU A 77 11.38 6.55 -11.53
C LEU A 77 11.17 6.62 -10.01
N GLY A 78 12.18 7.06 -9.25
CA GLY A 78 12.00 7.30 -7.81
C GLY A 78 10.99 8.40 -7.51
N LYS A 79 10.97 9.47 -8.33
CA LYS A 79 9.92 10.49 -8.22
C LYS A 79 8.53 9.90 -8.50
N ALA A 80 8.38 9.06 -9.51
CA ALA A 80 7.12 8.42 -9.85
C ALA A 80 6.60 7.48 -8.75
N VAL A 81 7.48 6.67 -8.14
CA VAL A 81 7.12 5.81 -7.01
C VAL A 81 6.67 6.63 -5.80
N ASN A 82 7.40 7.70 -5.45
CA ASN A 82 6.99 8.60 -4.37
C ASN A 82 5.65 9.30 -4.66
N TRP A 83 5.40 9.68 -5.92
CA TRP A 83 4.12 10.25 -6.34
C TRP A 83 2.99 9.22 -6.23
N GLY A 84 3.20 7.99 -6.71
CA GLY A 84 2.23 6.92 -6.60
C GLY A 84 1.88 6.58 -5.14
N ALA A 85 2.90 6.48 -4.29
CA ALA A 85 2.73 6.32 -2.85
C ALA A 85 1.89 7.47 -2.27
N ARG A 86 2.27 8.74 -2.52
CA ARG A 86 1.52 9.91 -2.03
C ARG A 86 0.06 9.92 -2.49
N ILE A 87 -0.20 9.65 -3.77
CA ILE A 87 -1.57 9.57 -4.31
C ILE A 87 -2.36 8.51 -3.56
N ARG A 88 -1.77 7.32 -3.36
CA ARG A 88 -2.42 6.23 -2.64
C ARG A 88 -2.74 6.61 -1.19
N MET A 89 -1.80 7.23 -0.49
CA MET A 89 -2.01 7.74 0.86
C MET A 89 -3.14 8.77 0.91
N ILE A 90 -3.20 9.71 -0.05
CA ILE A 90 -4.28 10.70 -0.13
C ILE A 90 -5.63 10.00 -0.35
N ILE A 91 -5.70 9.01 -1.25
CA ILE A 91 -6.93 8.24 -1.49
C ILE A 91 -7.41 7.55 -0.20
N SER A 92 -6.50 6.88 0.52
CA SER A 92 -6.84 6.22 1.79
C SER A 92 -7.26 7.24 2.87
N LEU A 93 -6.59 8.39 2.96
CA LEU A 93 -6.96 9.46 3.90
C LEU A 93 -8.32 10.09 3.56
N CYS A 94 -8.59 10.35 2.28
CA CYS A 94 -9.88 10.85 1.80
C CYS A 94 -11.03 9.85 2.05
N SER A 95 -10.71 8.58 2.26
CA SER A 95 -11.70 7.54 2.60
C SER A 95 -12.08 7.54 4.09
N ILE A 96 -11.27 8.15 4.97
CA ILE A 96 -11.53 8.17 6.43
C ILE A 96 -12.85 8.87 6.80
N PRO A 97 -13.23 10.03 6.22
CA PRO A 97 -14.52 10.65 6.51
C PRO A 97 -15.71 9.76 6.17
N LEU A 98 -15.63 8.98 5.08
CA LEU A 98 -16.68 8.02 4.70
C LEU A 98 -16.77 6.86 5.71
N LEU A 99 -15.66 6.50 6.35
CA LEU A 99 -15.61 5.48 7.39
C LEU A 99 -16.07 5.98 8.76
N PHE A 100 -16.14 7.30 8.98
CA PHE A 100 -16.70 7.85 10.21
C PHE A 100 -18.17 7.42 10.38
N SER A 101 -18.91 7.29 9.28
CA SER A 101 -20.29 6.80 9.25
C SER A 101 -20.45 5.34 9.72
N LEU A 102 -19.36 4.55 9.80
CA LEU A 102 -19.38 3.17 10.31
C LEU A 102 -19.24 3.10 11.83
N ILE A 103 -18.74 4.15 12.48
CA ILE A 103 -18.51 4.15 13.92
C ILE A 103 -19.86 4.09 14.62
N GLY A 104 -20.18 2.94 15.22
CA GLY A 104 -21.42 2.70 15.97
C GLY A 104 -22.55 2.05 15.17
N LYS A 105 -22.33 1.67 13.90
CA LYS A 105 -23.29 0.90 13.10
C LYS A 105 -22.79 -0.53 12.85
N SER A 106 -23.66 -1.51 13.02
CA SER A 106 -23.37 -2.94 12.82
C SER A 106 -23.47 -3.38 11.35
N GLU A 107 -24.07 -2.57 10.49
CA GLU A 107 -24.22 -2.86 9.06
C GLU A 107 -23.39 -1.91 8.20
N PRO A 108 -22.76 -2.42 7.13
CA PRO A 108 -22.01 -1.59 6.20
C PRO A 108 -22.96 -0.63 5.48
N THR A 109 -22.80 0.66 5.74
CA THR A 109 -23.49 1.73 5.00
C THR A 109 -23.06 1.69 3.52
N GLU A 110 -23.94 2.05 2.59
CA GLU A 110 -23.65 2.09 1.14
C GLU A 110 -22.39 2.92 0.80
N GLU A 111 -22.03 3.87 1.66
CA GLU A 111 -20.82 4.69 1.59
C GLU A 111 -19.51 3.88 1.56
N VAL A 112 -19.48 2.67 2.16
CA VAL A 112 -18.31 1.77 2.16
C VAL A 112 -17.96 1.30 0.75
N LEU A 113 -18.94 1.20 -0.14
CA LEU A 113 -18.73 0.75 -1.52
C LEU A 113 -17.89 1.74 -2.34
N PHE A 114 -17.81 3.00 -1.92
CA PHE A 114 -16.98 4.03 -2.54
C PHE A 114 -15.54 4.03 -2.03
N VAL A 115 -15.23 3.25 -0.99
CA VAL A 115 -13.87 3.12 -0.48
C VAL A 115 -13.11 2.12 -1.35
N PRO A 116 -12.08 2.52 -2.11
CA PRO A 116 -11.36 1.59 -2.99
C PRO A 116 -10.69 0.45 -2.20
N ASP A 117 -10.31 0.72 -0.96
CA ASP A 117 -9.71 -0.23 -0.03
C ASP A 117 -10.68 -1.36 0.36
N PHE A 118 -12.00 -1.09 0.39
CA PHE A 118 -13.03 -2.13 0.55
C PHE A 118 -12.95 -3.20 -0.55
N TRP A 119 -12.81 -2.77 -1.80
CA TRP A 119 -12.74 -3.68 -2.94
C TRP A 119 -11.49 -4.56 -2.91
N PHE A 120 -10.35 -4.01 -2.48
CA PHE A 120 -9.14 -4.81 -2.31
C PHE A 120 -9.31 -5.88 -1.23
N GLY A 121 -9.89 -5.55 -0.08
CA GLY A 121 -10.22 -6.52 0.96
C GLY A 121 -11.23 -7.58 0.50
N PHE A 122 -12.29 -7.16 -0.21
CA PHE A 122 -13.30 -8.07 -0.75
C PHE A 122 -12.71 -9.04 -1.78
N ILE A 123 -11.91 -8.54 -2.72
CA ILE A 123 -11.22 -9.37 -3.72
C ILE A 123 -10.22 -10.30 -3.04
N ALA A 124 -9.50 -9.85 -2.01
CA ALA A 124 -8.59 -10.70 -1.25
C ALA A 124 -9.30 -11.88 -0.59
N LEU A 125 -10.46 -11.66 0.01
CA LEU A 125 -11.31 -12.73 0.56
C LEU A 125 -11.78 -13.71 -0.53
N LEU A 126 -12.17 -13.22 -1.70
CA LEU A 126 -12.57 -14.07 -2.82
C LEU A 126 -11.41 -14.93 -3.33
N ILE A 127 -10.24 -14.33 -3.55
CA ILE A 127 -9.03 -15.06 -3.98
C ILE A 127 -8.67 -16.12 -2.94
N PHE A 128 -8.70 -15.74 -1.67
CA PHE A 128 -8.38 -16.65 -0.57
C PHE A 128 -9.35 -17.84 -0.51
N SER A 129 -10.65 -17.58 -0.62
CA SER A 129 -11.70 -18.62 -0.65
C SER A 129 -11.53 -19.58 -1.83
N GLN A 130 -11.24 -19.07 -3.02
CA GLN A 130 -10.99 -19.90 -4.20
C GLN A 130 -9.72 -20.74 -4.06
N ALA A 131 -8.63 -20.15 -3.55
CA ALA A 131 -7.40 -20.88 -3.28
C ALA A 131 -7.61 -22.00 -2.25
N ALA A 132 -8.31 -21.72 -1.14
CA ALA A 132 -8.60 -22.71 -0.11
C ALA A 132 -9.39 -23.92 -0.65
N MET A 133 -10.35 -23.69 -1.57
CA MET A 133 -11.07 -24.75 -2.26
C MET A 133 -10.16 -25.62 -3.14
N ILE A 134 -9.26 -25.00 -3.91
CA ILE A 134 -8.33 -25.70 -4.81
C ILE A 134 -7.34 -26.57 -4.02
N PHE A 135 -6.83 -26.07 -2.90
CA PHE A 135 -5.88 -26.82 -2.06
C PHE A 135 -6.54 -27.86 -1.14
N GLY A 136 -7.85 -28.09 -1.28
CA GLY A 136 -8.57 -29.14 -0.55
C GLY A 136 -8.65 -28.88 0.95
N VAL A 137 -8.44 -27.64 1.40
CA VAL A 137 -8.50 -27.29 2.82
C VAL A 137 -9.95 -27.10 3.24
N GLN A 138 -10.70 -28.20 3.34
CA GLN A 138 -12.14 -28.22 3.66
C GLN A 138 -12.48 -27.75 5.08
N HIS A 139 -11.48 -27.45 5.93
CA HIS A 139 -11.67 -26.93 7.29
C HIS A 139 -11.71 -25.39 7.40
N PHE A 140 -11.58 -24.68 6.29
CA PHE A 140 -11.53 -23.21 6.26
C PHE A 140 -12.90 -22.51 6.29
N ARG A 141 -13.97 -23.28 6.33
CA ARG A 141 -15.30 -22.79 6.66
C ARG A 141 -15.55 -23.21 8.11
N SER A 142 -15.09 -22.40 9.06
CA SER A 142 -15.42 -22.65 10.47
C SER A 142 -16.93 -22.82 10.58
N ASN A 143 -17.37 -23.85 11.30
CA ASN A 143 -18.78 -24.22 11.51
C ASN A 143 -19.59 -23.14 12.28
N THR A 144 -19.03 -21.94 12.44
CA THR A 144 -19.58 -20.76 13.08
C THR A 144 -19.12 -19.57 12.23
N GLY A 145 -19.89 -19.22 11.19
CA GLY A 145 -19.50 -18.35 10.07
C GLY A 145 -19.21 -16.87 10.38
N GLU A 146 -18.57 -16.55 11.50
CA GLU A 146 -18.28 -15.19 11.94
C GLU A 146 -16.78 -14.92 12.21
N HIS A 147 -15.93 -15.93 12.37
CA HIS A 147 -14.52 -15.73 12.71
C HIS A 147 -13.54 -16.48 11.82
N LEU A 148 -12.50 -15.76 11.38
CA LEU A 148 -11.32 -16.25 10.69
C LEU A 148 -10.27 -16.70 11.71
N ASN A 149 -9.60 -17.82 11.46
CA ASN A 149 -8.42 -18.18 12.26
C ASN A 149 -7.26 -17.19 12.00
N PHE A 150 -6.28 -17.14 12.91
CA PHE A 150 -5.11 -16.25 12.78
C PHE A 150 -4.43 -16.37 11.41
N LEU A 151 -4.19 -17.59 10.93
CA LEU A 151 -3.51 -17.82 9.65
C LEU A 151 -4.33 -17.31 8.46
N GLU A 152 -5.65 -17.42 8.54
CA GLU A 152 -6.58 -17.00 7.48
C GLU A 152 -6.62 -15.49 7.39
N ALA A 153 -6.81 -14.82 8.54
CA ALA A 153 -6.76 -13.37 8.64
C ALA A 153 -5.40 -12.84 8.14
N TYR A 154 -4.30 -13.49 8.53
CA TYR A 154 -2.95 -13.14 8.05
C TYR A 154 -2.83 -13.30 6.53
N ALA A 155 -3.26 -14.43 5.98
CA ALA A 155 -3.18 -14.71 4.54
C ALA A 155 -4.03 -13.73 3.72
N VAL A 156 -5.25 -13.44 4.17
CA VAL A 156 -6.13 -12.43 3.54
C VAL A 156 -5.48 -11.06 3.56
N THR A 157 -4.95 -10.61 4.71
CA THR A 157 -4.23 -9.33 4.80
C THR A 157 -2.99 -9.29 3.91
N VAL A 158 -2.27 -10.41 3.77
CA VAL A 158 -1.13 -10.50 2.85
C VAL A 158 -1.58 -10.37 1.39
N ILE A 159 -2.62 -11.09 0.97
CA ILE A 159 -3.17 -11.01 -0.39
C ILE A 159 -3.65 -9.58 -0.67
N GLU A 160 -4.38 -8.99 0.27
CA GLU A 160 -4.83 -7.60 0.18
C GLU A 160 -3.63 -6.65 0.01
N GLY A 161 -2.61 -6.77 0.85
CA GLY A 161 -1.41 -5.95 0.75
C GLY A 161 -0.68 -6.10 -0.59
N VAL A 162 -0.70 -7.30 -1.21
CA VAL A 162 -0.18 -7.51 -2.57
C VAL A 162 -1.02 -6.77 -3.60
N LEU A 163 -2.35 -6.81 -3.51
CA LEU A 163 -3.24 -6.08 -4.40
C LEU A 163 -3.03 -4.56 -4.28
N ILE A 164 -2.89 -4.06 -3.05
CA ILE A 164 -2.57 -2.66 -2.77
C ILE A 164 -1.20 -2.31 -3.37
N SER A 165 -0.18 -3.16 -3.20
CA SER A 165 1.14 -3.00 -3.80
C SER A 165 1.06 -2.88 -5.33
N PHE A 166 0.28 -3.75 -5.96
CA PHE A 166 0.08 -3.74 -7.41
C PHE A 166 -0.57 -2.44 -7.89
N SER A 167 -1.60 -1.95 -7.18
CA SER A 167 -2.21 -0.65 -7.48
C SER A 167 -1.21 0.51 -7.37
N LEU A 168 -0.31 0.48 -6.36
CA LEU A 168 0.73 1.49 -6.21
C LEU A 168 1.68 1.49 -7.41
N VAL A 169 2.11 0.30 -7.84
CA VAL A 169 2.98 0.16 -9.03
C VAL A 169 2.28 0.68 -10.28
N LEU A 170 0.99 0.41 -10.46
CA LEU A 170 0.21 0.92 -11.59
C LEU A 170 0.11 2.45 -11.57
N ILE A 171 -0.21 3.04 -10.41
CA ILE A 171 -0.27 4.51 -10.25
C ILE A 171 1.11 5.13 -10.48
N ALA A 172 2.17 4.50 -9.98
CA ALA A 172 3.54 4.95 -10.20
C ALA A 172 3.91 4.87 -11.69
N PHE A 173 3.50 3.82 -12.40
CA PHE A 173 3.72 3.68 -13.83
C PHE A 173 3.00 4.80 -14.62
N ILE A 174 1.72 5.06 -14.34
CA ILE A 174 0.97 6.16 -14.96
C ILE A 174 1.63 7.51 -14.66
N SER A 175 2.06 7.71 -13.42
CA SER A 175 2.78 8.93 -12.99
C SER A 175 4.08 9.11 -13.76
N LEU A 176 4.81 8.01 -14.03
CA LEU A 176 6.03 8.03 -14.83
C LEU A 176 5.74 8.43 -16.28
N VAL A 177 4.70 7.86 -16.90
CA VAL A 177 4.28 8.21 -18.26
C VAL A 177 3.94 9.69 -18.35
N PHE A 178 3.17 10.22 -17.40
CA PHE A 178 2.78 11.63 -17.37
C PHE A 178 3.99 12.56 -17.17
N LEU A 179 4.90 12.21 -16.26
CA LEU A 179 6.13 12.97 -16.02
C LEU A 179 7.05 12.94 -17.26
N ASN A 180 7.14 11.82 -17.96
CA ASN A 180 7.92 11.67 -19.18
C ASN A 180 7.30 12.49 -20.33
N TYR A 181 5.98 12.44 -20.48
CA TYR A 181 5.24 13.26 -21.45
C TYR A 181 5.45 14.76 -21.20
N LYS A 182 5.29 15.22 -19.95
CA LYS A 182 5.51 16.62 -19.56
C LYS A 182 6.96 17.06 -19.85
N ARG A 183 7.94 16.20 -19.53
CA ARG A 183 9.37 16.48 -19.79
C ARG A 183 9.66 16.61 -21.29
N ASN A 184 9.05 15.76 -22.13
CA ASN A 184 9.22 15.83 -23.57
C ASN A 184 8.54 17.06 -24.18
N ARG A 185 7.38 17.48 -23.65
CA ARG A 185 6.71 18.72 -24.08
C ARG A 185 7.51 19.97 -23.76
N GLN A 186 8.21 20.01 -22.61
CA GLN A 186 9.07 21.12 -22.20
C GLN A 186 10.42 21.16 -22.95
N ARG A 187 10.75 20.12 -23.71
CA ARG A 187 11.95 20.06 -24.56
C ARG A 187 11.68 20.49 -26.01
N LEU A 188 10.43 20.81 -26.37
CA LEU A 188 10.14 21.40 -27.67
C LEU A 188 10.72 22.83 -27.71
N PRO A 189 11.56 23.18 -28.70
CA PRO A 189 12.33 24.41 -28.68
C PRO A 189 11.44 25.64 -28.74
N SER A 190 11.75 26.64 -27.92
CA SER A 190 11.34 28.04 -28.08
C SER A 190 11.96 28.72 -29.32
N ASP A 191 12.47 27.96 -30.29
CA ASP A 191 13.19 28.46 -31.47
C ASP A 191 12.26 28.83 -32.65
N PHE A 192 10.94 28.79 -32.45
CA PHE A 192 9.95 29.31 -33.40
C PHE A 192 9.49 30.72 -33.02
N ILE A 193 10.43 31.63 -32.80
CA ILE A 193 10.16 33.07 -32.89
C ILE A 193 10.87 33.55 -34.16
N PRO A 194 10.15 33.69 -35.29
CA PRO A 194 10.74 34.35 -36.46
C PRO A 194 11.07 35.79 -36.06
N ARG A 195 12.36 36.14 -36.15
CA ARG A 195 12.84 37.54 -36.09
C ARG A 195 12.55 38.24 -37.41
#